data_AF-A0A8J5ME91-F1
#
_entry.id   AF-A0A8J5ME91-F1
#
_cell.length_a   1.000
_cell.length_b   1.000
_cell.length_c   1.000
_cell.angle_alpha   90.00
_cell.angle_beta   90.00
_cell.angle_gamma   90.00
#
_symmetry.space_group_name_H-M   'P 1'
#
loop_
_entity.id
_entity.type
_entity.pdbx_description
1 polymer ?
#
loop_
_entity_poly.entity_id
_entity_poly.type
_entity_poly.pdbx_seq_one_letter_code
_entity_poly.pdbx_strand_id
1 'polypeptide(L)'
;MAARLGNINTVTLLFGKNRATPRAITNAFEKAGSLAVFKFVSARFHVSDNAIIAAFKHAAQYGTTAETIKTFSHEISQECIEIVNSLYMKRCIPSQAMSDAFAWTAFKQPIEVATAMYTNHSISPEAIGQAFLNAV
;
A
#
# COMPACT_ATOMS: atom_id res chain seq x y z
N MET A 1 6.83 -13.81 -4.12
CA MET A 1 5.86 -14.09 -5.19
C MET A 1 4.44 -14.20 -4.63
N ALA A 2 4.12 -15.18 -3.79
CA ALA A 2 2.76 -15.40 -3.27
C ALA A 2 2.12 -14.18 -2.57
N ALA A 3 2.82 -13.52 -1.65
CA ALA A 3 2.31 -12.33 -0.95
C ALA A 3 1.99 -11.16 -1.90
N ARG A 4 2.88 -10.93 -2.89
CA ARG A 4 2.70 -9.92 -3.94
C ARG A 4 1.55 -10.24 -4.87
N LEU A 5 1.25 -11.53 -5.07
CA LEU A 5 0.11 -11.98 -5.87
C LEU A 5 -1.18 -12.10 -5.03
N GLY A 6 -1.17 -11.70 -3.76
CA GLY A 6 -2.33 -11.80 -2.88
C GLY A 6 -2.74 -13.23 -2.52
N ASN A 7 -1.92 -14.25 -2.78
CA ASN A 7 -2.28 -15.65 -2.52
C ASN A 7 -2.17 -15.97 -1.02
N ILE A 8 -3.23 -15.67 -0.28
CA ILE A 8 -3.30 -15.86 1.17
C ILE A 8 -3.09 -17.31 1.59
N ASN A 9 -3.64 -18.29 0.86
CA ASN A 9 -3.51 -19.72 1.20
C ASN A 9 -2.05 -20.17 1.23
N THR A 10 -1.27 -19.75 0.22
CA THR A 10 0.16 -20.05 0.16
C THR A 10 0.92 -19.32 1.26
N VAL A 11 0.58 -18.06 1.53
CA VAL A 11 1.21 -17.28 2.62
C VAL A 11 0.95 -17.93 3.97
N THR A 12 -0.30 -18.28 4.28
CA THR A 12 -0.68 -18.91 5.55
C THR A 12 -0.02 -20.27 5.71
N LEU A 13 0.06 -21.09 4.66
CA LEU A 13 0.73 -22.39 4.70
C LEU A 13 2.23 -22.25 5.02
N LEU A 14 2.92 -21.35 4.32
CA LEU A 14 4.36 -21.13 4.51
C LEU A 14 4.68 -20.51 5.87
N PHE A 15 3.82 -19.60 6.34
CA PHE A 15 3.92 -18.99 7.66
C PHE A 15 3.69 -20.03 8.76
N GLY A 16 2.58 -20.79 8.70
CA GLY A 16 2.21 -21.77 9.72
C GLY A 16 3.17 -22.96 9.86
N LYS A 17 3.98 -23.23 8.83
CA LYS A 17 5.05 -24.24 8.89
C LYS A 17 6.38 -23.69 9.41
N ASN A 18 6.43 -22.44 9.89
CA ASN A 18 7.67 -21.73 10.29
C ASN A 18 8.76 -21.77 9.21
N ARG A 19 8.37 -21.87 7.93
CA ARG A 19 9.30 -21.93 6.79
C ARG A 19 9.69 -20.55 6.27
N ALA A 20 9.04 -19.51 6.75
CA ALA A 20 9.33 -18.13 6.38
C ALA A 20 10.29 -17.50 7.41
N THR A 21 11.40 -16.94 6.93
CA THR A 21 12.29 -16.14 7.78
C THR A 21 11.63 -14.81 8.15
N PRO A 22 12.02 -14.17 9.28
CA PRO A 22 11.53 -12.84 9.65
C PRO A 22 11.62 -11.83 8.50
N ARG A 23 12.75 -11.81 7.78
CA ARG A 23 12.96 -10.95 6.61
C ARG A 23 11.95 -11.24 5.48
N ALA A 24 11.63 -12.52 5.24
CA ALA A 24 10.64 -12.89 4.23
C ALA A 24 9.23 -12.47 4.63
N ILE A 25 8.89 -12.54 5.93
CA ILE A 25 7.61 -12.10 6.46
C ILE A 25 7.47 -10.57 6.36
N THR A 26 8.50 -9.81 6.75
CA THR A 26 8.53 -8.36 6.57
C THR A 26 8.35 -7.96 5.11
N ASN A 27 9.08 -8.59 4.18
CA ASN A 27 8.94 -8.32 2.75
C ASN A 27 7.58 -8.76 2.19
N ALA A 28 6.93 -9.77 2.78
CA ALA A 28 5.57 -10.17 2.43
C ALA A 28 4.53 -9.13 2.87
N PHE A 29 4.74 -8.49 4.02
CA PHE A 29 3.93 -7.37 4.50
C PHE A 29 4.12 -6.13 3.62
N GLU A 30 5.36 -5.73 3.37
CA GLU A 30 5.71 -4.53 2.57
C GLU A 30 5.16 -4.59 1.15
N LYS A 31 5.06 -5.79 0.57
CA LYS A 31 4.67 -6.00 -0.83
C LYS A 31 3.35 -6.75 -0.96
N ALA A 32 2.51 -6.72 0.07
CA ALA A 32 1.24 -7.41 0.03
C ALA A 32 0.39 -6.88 -1.13
N GLY A 33 0.03 -7.78 -2.06
CA GLY A 33 -0.87 -7.46 -3.17
C GLY A 33 -2.35 -7.65 -2.82
N SER A 34 -2.65 -7.99 -1.56
CA SER A 34 -4.02 -8.09 -1.06
C SER A 34 -4.11 -7.65 0.41
N LEU A 35 -5.24 -7.06 0.78
CA LEU A 35 -5.56 -6.68 2.15
C LEU A 35 -5.61 -7.90 3.07
N ALA A 36 -6.06 -9.06 2.57
CA ALA A 36 -6.07 -10.31 3.33
C ALA A 36 -4.66 -10.72 3.77
N VAL A 37 -3.68 -10.71 2.86
CA VAL A 37 -2.27 -10.99 3.18
C VAL A 37 -1.72 -9.94 4.15
N PHE A 38 -2.01 -8.67 3.89
CA PHE A 38 -1.57 -7.55 4.74
C PHE A 38 -2.07 -7.72 6.19
N LYS A 39 -3.38 -7.91 6.38
CA LYS A 39 -4.01 -8.13 7.70
C LYS A 39 -3.49 -9.39 8.38
N PHE A 40 -3.34 -10.48 7.62
CA PHE A 40 -2.85 -11.75 8.17
C PHE A 40 -1.46 -11.61 8.80
N VAL A 41 -0.52 -10.97 8.08
CA VAL A 41 0.83 -10.76 8.58
C VAL A 41 0.84 -9.78 9.74
N SER A 42 0.14 -8.65 9.62
CA SER A 42 0.08 -7.63 10.68
C SER A 42 -0.47 -8.16 12.00
N ALA A 43 -1.39 -9.13 11.97
CA ALA A 43 -1.98 -9.72 13.16
C ALA A 43 -1.07 -10.74 13.87
N ARG A 44 -0.05 -11.27 13.17
CA ARG A 44 0.75 -12.41 13.64
C ARG A 44 2.25 -12.13 13.74
N PHE A 45 2.70 -11.01 13.19
CA PHE A 45 4.09 -10.63 13.17
C PHE A 45 4.24 -9.17 13.57
N HIS A 46 5.16 -8.90 14.49
CA HIS A 46 5.49 -7.53 14.86
C HIS A 46 6.24 -6.87 13.70
N VAL A 47 5.59 -5.91 13.05
CA VAL A 47 6.16 -5.12 11.96
C VAL A 47 6.73 -3.83 12.51
N SER A 48 7.94 -3.48 12.07
CA SER A 48 8.57 -2.21 12.46
C SER A 48 7.95 -1.03 11.70
N ASP A 49 8.08 0.17 12.26
CA ASP A 49 7.63 1.41 11.62
C ASP A 49 8.20 1.58 10.20
N ASN A 50 9.47 1.19 9.98
CA ASN A 50 10.09 1.20 8.65
C ASN A 50 9.36 0.28 7.65
N ALA A 51 8.90 -0.90 8.09
CA ALA A 51 8.14 -1.81 7.25
C ALA A 51 6.73 -1.24 6.95
N ILE A 52 6.11 -0.54 7.91
CA ILE A 52 4.82 0.15 7.74
C ILE A 52 4.95 1.28 6.71
N ILE A 53 6.01 2.09 6.80
CA ILE A 53 6.30 3.16 5.83
C ILE A 53 6.57 2.57 4.44
N ALA A 54 7.35 1.48 4.36
CA ALA A 54 7.64 0.81 3.09
C ALA A 54 6.37 0.22 2.45
N ALA A 55 5.51 -0.42 3.24
CA ALA A 55 4.21 -0.92 2.78
C ALA A 55 3.32 0.21 2.24
N PHE A 56 3.29 1.34 2.94
CA PHE A 56 2.50 2.51 2.54
C PHE A 56 2.99 3.07 1.20
N LYS A 57 4.30 3.31 1.07
CA LYS A 57 4.91 3.77 -0.19
C LYS A 57 4.67 2.79 -1.32
N HIS A 58 4.80 1.49 -1.06
CA HIS A 58 4.60 0.46 -2.08
C HIS A 58 3.14 0.43 -2.54
N ALA A 59 2.18 0.46 -1.62
CA ALA A 59 0.76 0.45 -1.98
C ALA A 59 0.35 1.72 -2.73
N ALA A 60 0.90 2.89 -2.35
CA ALA A 60 0.67 4.16 -3.02
C ALA A 60 1.31 4.25 -4.42
N GLN A 61 2.52 3.72 -4.60
CA GLN A 61 3.27 3.80 -5.87
C GLN A 61 2.91 2.69 -6.87
N TYR A 62 2.71 1.47 -6.38
CA TYR A 62 2.62 0.26 -7.22
C TYR A 62 1.21 -0.33 -7.30
N GLY A 63 0.19 0.31 -6.73
CA GLY A 63 -1.20 -0.11 -6.91
C GLY A 63 -1.65 -0.17 -8.38
N THR A 64 -0.91 0.47 -9.28
CA THR A 64 -1.24 0.55 -10.71
C THR A 64 0.01 0.83 -11.57
N THR A 65 0.85 -0.19 -11.83
CA THR A 65 1.77 -0.13 -12.98
C THR A 65 1.11 -0.77 -14.21
N ALA A 66 1.46 -0.29 -15.41
CA ALA A 66 0.92 -0.78 -16.69
C ALA A 66 1.17 -2.29 -16.93
N GLU A 67 2.23 -2.84 -16.34
CA GLU A 67 2.51 -4.28 -16.34
C GLU A 67 1.58 -5.07 -15.39
N THR A 68 1.11 -4.45 -14.30
CA THR A 68 0.18 -5.09 -13.35
C THR A 68 -1.26 -5.05 -13.87
N ILE A 69 -1.65 -3.98 -14.57
CA ILE A 69 -2.97 -3.80 -15.22
C ILE A 69 -3.16 -4.75 -16.41
N LYS A 70 -2.09 -5.06 -17.16
CA LYS A 70 -2.17 -6.02 -18.29
C LYS A 70 -2.41 -7.46 -17.85
N THR A 71 -2.19 -7.79 -16.58
CA THR A 71 -2.22 -9.17 -16.08
C THR A 71 -3.27 -9.39 -14.99
N PHE A 72 -3.79 -8.34 -14.35
CA PHE A 72 -4.68 -8.47 -13.20
C PHE A 72 -5.90 -7.55 -13.25
N SER A 73 -7.01 -8.07 -12.72
CA SER A 73 -8.34 -7.45 -12.65
C SER A 73 -8.33 -6.12 -11.89
N HIS A 74 -9.38 -5.34 -12.11
CA HIS A 74 -9.72 -4.09 -11.40
C HIS A 74 -9.64 -4.21 -9.85
N GLU A 75 -9.77 -5.42 -9.30
CA GLU A 75 -9.83 -5.71 -7.86
C GLU A 75 -8.52 -5.42 -7.11
N ILE A 76 -7.34 -5.63 -7.72
CA ILE A 76 -6.05 -5.32 -7.07
C ILE A 76 -5.88 -3.81 -6.85
N SER A 77 -6.44 -2.98 -7.73
CA SER A 77 -6.41 -1.52 -7.54
C SER A 77 -7.19 -1.09 -6.31
N GLN A 78 -8.32 -1.75 -6.02
CA GLN A 78 -9.14 -1.48 -4.83
C GLN A 78 -8.47 -2.00 -3.54
N GLU A 79 -7.86 -3.18 -3.58
CA GLU A 79 -7.16 -3.72 -2.42
C GLU A 79 -5.95 -2.85 -2.00
N CYS A 80 -5.20 -2.30 -2.96
CA CYS A 80 -4.14 -1.35 -2.66
C CYS A 80 -4.65 -0.07 -2.00
N ILE A 81 -5.82 0.44 -2.42
CA ILE A 81 -6.48 1.59 -1.78
C ILE A 81 -6.82 1.27 -0.33
N GLU A 82 -7.39 0.09 -0.06
CA GLU A 82 -7.74 -0.32 1.30
C GLU A 82 -6.50 -0.49 2.19
N ILE A 83 -5.38 -0.96 1.63
CA ILE A 83 -4.09 -1.02 2.34
C ILE A 83 -3.57 0.38 2.64
N VAL A 84 -3.57 1.29 1.66
CA VAL A 84 -3.16 2.70 1.86
C VAL A 84 -4.02 3.33 2.95
N ASN A 85 -5.35 3.21 2.89
CA ASN A 85 -6.26 3.75 3.92
C ASN A 85 -6.00 3.14 5.31
N SER A 86 -5.73 1.83 5.37
CA SER A 86 -5.41 1.14 6.64
C SER A 86 -4.10 1.63 7.26
N LEU A 87 -3.15 2.03 6.42
CA LEU A 87 -1.83 2.51 6.83
C LEU A 87 -1.79 4.02 7.09
N TYR A 88 -2.63 4.78 6.38
CA TYR A 88 -2.67 6.24 6.40
C TYR A 88 -2.92 6.79 7.82
N MET A 89 -3.68 6.08 8.64
CA MET A 89 -3.99 6.47 10.02
C MET A 89 -2.87 6.15 11.03
N LYS A 90 -1.75 5.56 10.60
CA LYS A 90 -0.64 5.22 11.49
C LYS A 90 0.25 6.45 11.71
N ARG A 91 0.50 6.79 12.98
CA ARG A 91 1.35 7.91 13.40
C ARG A 91 2.79 7.87 12.86
N CYS A 92 3.28 6.69 12.49
CA CYS A 92 4.63 6.50 11.97
C CYS A 92 4.77 6.89 10.49
N ILE A 93 3.68 7.21 9.78
CA ILE A 93 3.77 7.67 8.38
C ILE A 93 4.18 9.15 8.36
N PRO A 94 5.32 9.51 7.75
CA PRO A 94 5.74 10.91 7.64
C PRO A 94 4.83 11.70 6.70
N SER A 95 4.62 12.99 6.99
CA SER A 95 3.84 13.90 6.13
C SER A 95 4.35 13.93 4.68
N GLN A 96 5.68 13.88 4.47
CA GLN A 96 6.24 13.80 3.12
C GLN A 96 5.80 12.54 2.37
N ALA A 97 5.74 11.38 3.05
CA ALA A 97 5.27 10.16 2.41
C ALA A 97 3.78 10.28 2.04
N MET A 98 2.97 10.91 2.89
CA MET A 98 1.56 11.19 2.60
C MET A 98 1.41 12.12 1.40
N SER A 99 2.19 13.20 1.36
CA SER A 99 2.26 14.14 0.25
C SER A 99 2.64 13.46 -1.07
N ASP A 100 3.67 12.62 -1.07
CA ASP A 100 4.09 11.87 -2.26
C ASP A 100 2.97 10.92 -2.71
N ALA A 101 2.36 10.18 -1.79
CA ALA A 101 1.26 9.27 -2.09
C ALA A 101 0.03 10.01 -2.64
N PHE A 102 -0.28 11.20 -2.13
CA PHE A 102 -1.35 12.05 -2.65
C PHE A 102 -1.06 12.51 -4.08
N ALA A 103 0.14 13.02 -4.36
CA ALA A 103 0.52 13.42 -5.72
C ALA A 103 0.44 12.25 -6.72
N TRP A 104 0.84 11.05 -6.29
CA TRP A 104 0.76 9.84 -7.13
C TRP A 104 -0.68 9.36 -7.37
N THR A 105 -1.53 9.36 -6.34
CA THR A 105 -2.93 8.94 -6.47
C THR A 105 -3.74 9.91 -7.31
N ALA A 106 -3.52 11.22 -7.15
CA ALA A 106 -4.13 12.26 -7.99
C ALA A 106 -3.75 12.12 -9.48
N PHE A 107 -2.56 11.60 -9.79
CA PHE A 107 -2.10 11.39 -11.16
C PHE A 107 -2.58 10.08 -11.79
N LYS A 108 -2.82 9.01 -11.02
CA LYS A 108 -3.00 7.64 -11.57
C LYS A 108 -4.27 6.91 -11.18
N GLN A 109 -5.02 7.37 -10.18
CA GLN A 109 -6.12 6.62 -9.57
C GLN A 109 -7.45 7.37 -9.64
N PRO A 110 -8.59 6.67 -9.46
CA PRO A 110 -9.90 7.30 -9.38
C PRO A 110 -9.95 8.37 -8.27
N ILE A 111 -10.68 9.45 -8.54
CA ILE A 111 -10.75 10.67 -7.72
C ILE A 111 -11.13 10.44 -6.25
N GLU A 112 -11.77 9.30 -5.96
CA GLU A 112 -12.22 8.86 -4.65
C GLU A 112 -11.05 8.67 -3.66
N VAL A 113 -9.89 8.19 -4.14
CA VAL A 113 -8.69 7.94 -3.31
C VAL A 113 -8.02 9.25 -2.92
N ALA A 114 -7.86 10.15 -3.89
CA ALA A 114 -7.34 11.49 -3.65
C ALA A 114 -8.25 12.26 -2.66
N THR A 115 -9.56 12.07 -2.76
CA THR A 115 -10.54 12.71 -1.85
C THR A 115 -10.43 12.19 -0.41
N ALA A 116 -10.25 10.88 -0.21
CA ALA A 116 -10.02 10.29 1.11
C ALA A 116 -8.71 10.78 1.77
N MET A 117 -7.68 11.06 0.97
CA MET A 117 -6.43 11.62 1.45
C MET A 117 -6.56 13.13 1.75
N TYR A 118 -7.25 13.90 0.89
CA TYR A 118 -7.41 15.35 0.98
C TYR A 118 -8.14 15.82 2.25
N THR A 119 -9.08 15.03 2.76
CA THR A 119 -9.87 15.38 3.95
C THR A 119 -9.07 15.41 5.25
N ASN A 120 -7.82 14.93 5.27
CA ASN A 120 -6.94 14.99 6.43
C ASN A 120 -5.86 16.06 6.24
N HIS A 121 -5.75 16.98 7.19
CA HIS A 121 -4.85 18.16 7.20
C HIS A 121 -3.34 17.87 7.21
N SER A 122 -2.91 16.68 6.78
CA SER A 122 -1.51 16.22 6.81
C SER A 122 -0.81 16.28 5.45
N ILE A 123 -1.51 16.72 4.40
CA ILE A 123 -0.96 16.91 3.05
C ILE A 123 -0.36 18.31 2.94
N SER A 124 0.87 18.40 2.44
CA SER A 124 1.55 19.67 2.29
C SER A 124 0.99 20.49 1.11
N PRO A 125 1.00 21.84 1.18
CA PRO A 125 0.58 22.70 0.07
C PRO A 125 1.30 22.41 -1.24
N GLU A 126 2.58 22.03 -1.17
CA GLU A 126 3.40 21.68 -2.34
C GLU A 126 2.87 20.42 -3.03
N ALA A 127 2.40 19.44 -2.27
CA ALA A 127 1.81 18.22 -2.81
C ALA A 127 0.46 18.49 -3.49
N ILE A 128 -0.32 19.43 -2.95
CA ILE A 128 -1.56 19.91 -3.59
C ILE A 128 -1.23 20.61 -4.92
N GLY A 129 -0.22 21.48 -4.94
CA GLY A 129 0.25 22.13 -6.16
C GLY A 129 0.74 21.14 -7.21
N GLN A 130 1.50 20.12 -6.81
CA GLN A 130 1.96 19.05 -7.71
C GLN A 130 0.81 18.20 -8.22
N ALA A 131 -0.16 17.83 -7.38
CA ALA A 131 -1.35 17.11 -7.82
C ALA A 131 -2.15 17.93 -8.86
N PHE A 132 -2.29 19.23 -8.64
CA PHE A 132 -2.97 20.13 -9.57
C PHE A 132 -2.25 20.22 -10.93
N LEU A 133 -0.91 20.37 -10.93
CA LEU A 133 -0.12 20.41 -12.16
C LEU A 133 -0.18 19.11 -12.98
N ASN A 134 -0.41 17.99 -12.31
CA ASN A 134 -0.45 16.67 -12.94
C ASN A 134 -1.88 16.19 -13.25
N ALA A 135 -2.91 16.97 -12.92
CA ALA A 135 -4.29 16.66 -13.27
C ALA A 135 -4.51 16.93 -14.77
N VAL A 136 -4.74 15.87 -15.55
CA VAL A 136 -5.01 15.91 -17.00
C VAL A 136 -6.24 15.09 -17.32
#